data_AF-A0A257R2N7-F1
#
_entry.id   AF-A0A257R2N7-F1
#
_cell.length_a   1.000
_cell.length_b   1.000
_cell.length_c   1.000
_cell.angle_alpha   90.00
_cell.angle_beta   90.00
_cell.angle_gamma   90.00
#
_symmetry.space_group_name_H-M   'P 1'
#
loop_
_entity.id
_entity.type
_entity.pdbx_description
1 polymer ?
#
loop_
_entity_poly.entity_id
_entity_poly.type
_entity_poly.pdbx_seq_one_letter_code
_entity_poly.pdbx_strand_id
1 'polypeptide(L)' 'MGLSGTSPLSLLLIFLIIIALFGADKLKRLGGDLGRAIHDFRAALNDKEPPR' A
#
# COMPACT_ATOMS: atom_id res chain seq x y z
N MET A 1 24.18 19.01 -3.82
CA MET A 1 22.77 19.01 -4.23
C MET A 1 22.27 17.56 -4.22
N GLY A 2 22.18 16.95 -3.05
CA GLY A 2 21.86 15.54 -2.88
C GLY A 2 20.61 15.41 -2.02
N LEU A 3 19.60 14.70 -2.53
CA LEU A 3 18.55 13.92 -1.85
C LEU A 3 18.06 14.35 -0.44
N SER A 4 18.09 15.63 -0.09
CA SER A 4 17.55 16.15 1.17
C SER A 4 16.02 16.34 1.15
N GLY A 5 15.38 16.09 -0.01
CA GLY A 5 13.95 16.28 -0.22
C GLY A 5 13.06 15.05 0.02
N THR A 6 13.61 13.84 0.00
CA THR A 6 12.86 12.61 0.31
C THR A 6 13.23 12.13 1.70
N SER A 7 13.03 12.98 2.71
CA SER A 7 13.11 12.52 4.10
C SER A 7 11.98 11.52 4.32
N PRO A 8 12.27 10.25 4.63
CA PRO A 8 11.22 9.25 4.89
C PRO A 8 10.27 9.68 6.03
N LEU A 9 10.72 10.61 6.88
CA LEU A 9 9.90 11.24 7.92
C LEU A 9 8.78 12.11 7.37
N SER A 10 8.96 12.77 6.21
CA SER A 10 7.91 13.57 5.58
C SER A 10 6.75 12.69 5.12
N LEU A 11 7.05 11.51 4.56
CA LEU A 11 6.02 10.50 4.22
C LEU A 11 5.27 10.02 5.47
N LEU A 12 5.99 9.84 6.58
CA LEU A 12 5.40 9.40 7.84
C LEU A 12 4.49 10.48 8.44
N LEU A 13 4.85 11.76 8.33
CA LEU A 13 4.00 12.88 8.74
C LEU A 13 2.71 12.94 7.91
N ILE A 14 2.81 12.82 6.58
CA ILE A 14 1.64 12.80 5.68
C ILE A 14 0.74 11.61 6.03
N PHE A 15 1.33 10.43 6.25
CA PHE A 15 0.59 9.23 6.65
C PHE A 15 -0.17 9.43 7.96
N LEU A 16 0.45 10.10 8.94
CA LEU A 16 -0.18 10.40 10.23
C LEU A 16 -1.36 11.37 10.07
N ILE A 17 -1.25 12.36 9.18
CA ILE A 17 -2.36 13.26 8.82
C ILE A 17 -3.51 12.46 8.18
N ILE A 18 -3.22 11.56 7.24
CA ILE A 18 -4.23 10.71 6.60
C ILE A 18 -4.96 9.87 7.67
N ILE A 19 -4.23 9.26 8.61
CA ILE A 19 -4.83 8.51 9.71
C ILE A 19 -5.69 9.42 10.59
N ALA A 20 -5.25 10.64 10.90
CA ALA A 20 -6.02 11.57 11.72
C ALA A 20 -7.33 12.03 11.05
N LEU A 21 -7.33 12.23 9.72
CA LEU A 21 -8.51 12.67 8.96
C LEU A 21 -9.52 11.54 8.73
N PHE A 22 -9.04 10.36 8.36
CA PHE A 22 -9.91 9.25 7.98
C PHE A 22 -10.17 8.25 9.11
N GLY A 23 -9.33 8.27 10.15
CA GLY A 23 -9.29 7.25 11.20
C GLY A 23 -8.61 5.96 10.74
N ALA A 24 -7.97 5.27 11.68
CA ALA A 24 -7.29 4.00 11.41
C ALA A 24 -8.26 2.90 10.92
N ASP A 25 -9.52 2.92 11.36
CA ASP A 25 -10.52 1.90 11.00
C ASP A 25 -10.90 1.94 9.52
N LYS A 26 -11.07 3.13 8.93
CA LYS A 26 -11.36 3.26 7.49
C LYS A 26 -10.16 2.78 6.67
N LEU A 27 -8.95 3.15 7.08
CA LEU A 27 -7.72 2.75 6.40
C LEU A 27 -7.50 1.22 6.47
N LYS A 28 -7.80 0.59 7.61
CA LYS A 28 -7.74 -0.88 7.78
C LYS A 28 -8.74 -1.61 6.88
N ARG A 29 -9.99 -1.16 6.84
CA ARG A 29 -11.03 -1.80 6.00
C ARG A 29 -10.68 -1.67 4.52
N LEU A 30 -10.34 -0.47 4.07
CA LEU A 30 -9.94 -0.21 2.68
C LEU A 30 -8.66 -0.95 2.31
N GLY A 31 -7.66 -0.98 3.19
CA GLY A 31 -6.41 -1.71 2.99
C GLY A 31 -6.60 -3.22 2.91
N GLY A 32 -7.56 -3.79 3.68
CA GLY A 32 -7.91 -5.20 3.59
C GLY A 32 -8.49 -5.58 2.22
N ASP A 33 -9.45 -4.79 1.73
CA ASP A 33 -10.10 -5.04 0.45
C ASP A 33 -9.14 -4.85 -0.74
N LEU A 34 -8.37 -3.76 -0.73
CA LEU A 34 -7.33 -3.50 -1.75
C LEU A 34 -6.21 -4.54 -1.69
N GLY A 35 -5.79 -4.94 -0.49
CA GLY A 35 -4.75 -5.95 -0.28
C GLY A 35 -5.15 -7.30 -0.84
N ARG A 36 -6.41 -7.72 -0.64
CA ARG A 36 -6.95 -8.96 -1.23
C ARG A 36 -6.98 -8.88 -2.76
N ALA A 37 -7.48 -7.77 -3.32
CA ALA A 37 -7.52 -7.60 -4.77
C ALA A 37 -6.10 -7.64 -5.40
N ILE A 38 -5.12 -6.99 -4.78
CA ILE A 38 -3.72 -7.02 -5.24
C ILE A 38 -3.12 -8.42 -5.09
N HIS A 39 -3.44 -9.14 -4.01
CA HIS A 39 -2.99 -10.52 -3.81
C HIS A 39 -3.50 -11.43 -4.92
N ASP A 40 -4.80 -11.41 -5.20
CA ASP A 40 -5.44 -12.21 -6.25
C ASP A 40 -4.89 -11.86 -7.63
N PHE A 41 -4.69 -10.55 -7.89
CA PHE A 41 -4.07 -10.08 -9.13
C PHE A 41 -2.63 -10.60 -9.29
N ARG A 42 -1.83 -10.57 -8.22
CA ARG A 42 -0.46 -11.10 -8.23
C ARG A 42 -0.44 -12.61 -8.40
N ALA A 43 -1.37 -13.34 -7.80
CA ALA A 43 -1.49 -14.80 -7.96
C ALA A 43 -1.77 -15.15 -9.43
N ALA A 44 -2.76 -14.52 -10.05
CA ALA A 44 -3.11 -14.76 -11.45
C ALA A 44 -1.98 -14.43 -12.45
N LEU A 45 -1.10 -13.47 -12.13
CA LEU A 45 0.07 -13.18 -12.95
C LEU A 45 1.20 -14.21 -12.81
N ASN A 46 1.32 -14.84 -11.63
CA ASN A 46 2.37 -15.83 -11.34
C ASN A 46 1.93 -17.27 -11.62
N ASP A 47 0.62 -17.56 -11.69
CA ASP A 47 0.03 -18.84 -12.10
C ASP A 47 0.25 -19.17 -13.60
N LYS A 48 1.17 -18.47 -14.27
CA LYS A 48 1.76 -18.89 -15.54
C LYS A 48 2.80 -19.99 -15.30
N GLU A 49 2.42 -21.05 -14.59
CA GLU A 49 3.16 -22.30 -14.65
C GLU A 49 2.83 -22.94 -16.01
N PRO A 50 3.82 -23.13 -16.89
CA PRO A 50 3.56 -23.64 -18.23
C PRO A 50 2.93 -25.04 -18.12
N PRO A 51 1.85 -25.33 -18.85
CA PRO A 51 1.31 -26.68 -18.91
C PRO A 51 2.41 -27.60 -19.45
N ARG A 52 2.64 -28.71 -18.73
CA ARG A 52 3.60 -29.76 -19.10
C ARG A 52 3.45 -30.22 -20.54
#